data_AF-A0A9E0LVV3-F1
#
_entry.id   AF-A0A9E0LVV3-F1
#
_cell.length_a   1.000
_cell.length_b   1.000
_cell.length_c   1.000
_cell.angle_alpha   90.00
_cell.angle_beta   90.00
_cell.angle_gamma   90.00
#
_symmetry.space_group_name_H-M   'P 1'
#
loop_
_entity.id
_entity.type
_entity.pdbx_description
1 polymer ?
#
loop_
_entity_poly.entity_id
_entity_poly.type
_entity_poly.pdbx_seq_one_letter_code
_entity_poly.pdbx_strand_id
1 'polypeptide(L)'
;MRPEIAAADRNFLVRRAASAWRKAGEIDAAAEAAIAARYADDRVRTSKIFRVLFFLFTWFGFSAAYGFGLAFLSAFGVNWDDSVIFAGVNMLTGAAMLAAVEVLTGTMKLRRFGIEEACAWIGLSYFVGGAMWGLSQGLAPGFALLCIASAWATAFVATGIAWRWATPGMGAVAASSIFVGLSQGPWNHLLWLLVGGFVIWPLGVLATASHISPEHRKRFGEAFIVFGVAFYLAVHDMVIEDRFFTFIRFLESGAYWSGGGTPEPASRLAVVASLAAMAVVPLVLLLLGARNRFRPAIVLGLLLALATAVSFAVRWEPRPLWLVLLLVGASLAALAMAARKLSSRRPGAEWRGLTALSLAEDRESLQTLELVAILAAFTPAARVVPAPGAEGNALAGGSPEGESFAGGGGDFGGGGASAKF
;
A
#
# COMPACT_ATOMS: atom_id res chain seq x y z
N MET A 1 12.56 -6.23 17.18
CA MET A 1 13.41 -6.18 15.96
C MET A 1 14.66 -7.03 16.19
N ARG A 2 15.02 -7.95 15.28
CA ARG A 2 16.20 -8.83 15.45
C ARG A 2 17.50 -8.07 15.12
N PRO A 3 18.50 -8.02 16.02
CA PRO A 3 19.74 -7.27 15.80
C PRO A 3 20.51 -7.72 14.56
N GLU A 4 20.51 -9.02 14.27
CA GLU A 4 21.20 -9.58 13.10
C GLU A 4 20.57 -9.14 11.75
N ILE A 5 19.23 -9.06 11.68
CA ILE A 5 18.52 -8.55 10.50
C ILE A 5 18.82 -7.06 10.34
N ALA A 6 18.89 -6.32 11.45
CA ALA A 6 19.24 -4.91 11.46
C ALA A 6 20.62 -4.62 10.86
N ALA A 7 21.62 -5.39 11.31
CA ALA A 7 22.99 -5.27 10.85
C ALA A 7 23.09 -5.63 9.37
N ALA A 8 22.47 -6.73 8.94
CA ALA A 8 22.46 -7.14 7.54
C ALA A 8 21.79 -6.10 6.62
N ASP A 9 20.65 -5.52 7.03
CA ASP A 9 20.00 -4.46 6.25
C ASP A 9 20.86 -3.18 6.14
N ARG A 10 21.71 -2.88 7.14
CA ARG A 10 22.69 -1.79 7.07
C ARG A 10 23.84 -2.13 6.12
N ASN A 11 24.43 -3.32 6.25
CA ASN A 11 25.52 -3.77 5.38
C ASN A 11 25.09 -3.78 3.91
N PHE A 12 23.88 -4.26 3.63
CA PHE A 12 23.29 -4.24 2.29
C PHE A 12 23.20 -2.81 1.72
N LEU A 13 22.77 -1.83 2.53
CA LEU A 13 22.71 -0.44 2.06
C LEU A 13 24.08 0.13 1.73
N VAL A 14 25.10 -0.16 2.54
CA VAL A 14 26.48 0.28 2.30
C VAL A 14 26.99 -0.30 0.98
N ARG A 15 26.82 -1.61 0.77
CA ARG A 15 27.21 -2.28 -0.48
C ARG A 15 26.48 -1.72 -1.70
N ARG A 16 25.18 -1.48 -1.58
CA ARG A 16 24.39 -0.88 -2.66
C ARG A 16 24.85 0.55 -2.98
N ALA A 17 25.19 1.35 -1.96
CA ALA A 17 25.73 2.69 -2.15
C ALA A 17 27.10 2.64 -2.85
N ALA A 18 27.99 1.73 -2.44
CA ALA A 18 29.28 1.52 -3.08
C ALA A 18 29.14 1.15 -4.56
N SER A 19 28.22 0.24 -4.89
CA SER A 19 27.94 -0.11 -6.29
C SER A 19 27.45 1.08 -7.11
N ALA A 20 26.60 1.93 -6.50
CA ALA A 20 26.13 3.16 -7.14
C ALA A 20 27.27 4.18 -7.34
N TRP A 21 28.17 4.33 -6.36
CA TRP A 21 29.37 5.17 -6.49
C TRP A 21 30.32 4.68 -7.57
N ARG A 22 30.52 3.36 -7.69
CA ARG A 22 31.31 2.79 -8.78
C ARG A 22 30.67 3.06 -10.14
N LYS A 23 29.35 2.85 -10.27
CA LYS A 23 28.60 3.17 -11.51
C LYS A 23 28.72 4.66 -11.89
N ALA A 24 28.82 5.54 -10.89
CA ALA A 24 29.03 6.98 -11.09
C ALA A 24 30.49 7.37 -11.37
N GLY A 25 31.45 6.45 -11.22
CA GLY A 25 32.87 6.72 -11.40
C GLY A 25 33.57 7.37 -10.19
N GLU A 26 32.90 7.44 -9.03
CA GLU A 26 33.43 8.05 -7.80
C GLU A 26 34.42 7.16 -7.07
N ILE A 27 34.32 5.83 -7.27
CA ILE A 27 35.25 4.83 -6.72
C ILE A 27 35.62 3.80 -7.79
N ASP A 28 36.80 3.19 -7.63
CA ASP A 28 37.25 2.10 -8.50
C ASP A 28 36.72 0.73 -8.05
N ALA A 29 36.99 -0.31 -8.86
CA ALA A 29 36.55 -1.67 -8.56
C ALA A 29 37.25 -2.26 -7.31
N ALA A 30 38.48 -1.84 -7.02
CA ALA A 30 39.22 -2.27 -5.84
C ALA A 30 38.59 -1.74 -4.55
N ALA A 31 38.19 -0.46 -4.54
CA ALA A 31 37.46 0.14 -3.44
C ALA A 31 36.08 -0.50 -3.23
N GLU A 32 35.31 -0.79 -4.29
CA GLU A 32 34.04 -1.52 -4.15
C GLU A 32 34.25 -2.90 -3.52
N ALA A 33 35.26 -3.65 -3.98
CA ALA A 33 35.59 -4.97 -3.44
C ALA A 33 36.01 -4.90 -1.95
N ALA A 34 36.82 -3.90 -1.58
CA ALA A 34 37.21 -3.68 -0.19
C ALA A 34 36.01 -3.35 0.71
N ILE A 35 35.06 -2.53 0.23
CA ILE A 35 33.82 -2.24 0.95
C ILE A 35 32.95 -3.49 1.09
N ALA A 36 32.82 -4.28 0.02
CA ALA A 36 32.06 -5.52 0.04
C ALA A 36 32.63 -6.54 1.05
N ALA A 37 33.96 -6.63 1.17
CA ALA A 37 34.63 -7.47 2.16
C ALA A 37 34.43 -6.95 3.60
N ARG A 38 34.54 -5.63 3.82
CA ARG A 38 34.34 -4.99 5.14
C ARG A 38 32.90 -5.12 5.65
N TYR A 39 31.92 -5.05 4.75
CA TYR A 39 30.49 -5.07 5.07
C TYR A 39 29.81 -6.31 4.48
N ALA A 40 30.34 -7.50 4.77
CA ALA A 40 29.77 -8.75 4.28
C ALA A 40 28.28 -8.89 4.69
N ASP A 41 27.47 -9.41 3.77
CA ASP A 41 26.07 -9.79 3.99
C ASP A 41 25.92 -11.22 3.46
N ASP A 42 25.62 -12.15 4.36
CA ASP A 42 25.48 -13.59 4.12
C ASP A 42 24.04 -13.98 3.73
N ARG A 43 23.13 -13.00 3.67
CA ARG A 43 21.74 -13.21 3.31
C ARG A 43 21.53 -13.29 1.82
N VAL A 44 20.64 -14.19 1.41
CA VAL A 44 20.24 -14.33 0.01
C VAL A 44 19.14 -13.31 -0.31
N ARG A 45 19.38 -12.49 -1.32
CA ARG A 45 18.48 -11.42 -1.76
C ARG A 45 18.28 -11.50 -3.27
N THR A 46 17.10 -11.15 -3.75
CA THR A 46 16.78 -11.16 -5.19
C THR A 46 16.59 -9.74 -5.72
N SER A 47 16.56 -9.60 -7.05
CA SER A 47 16.16 -8.35 -7.68
C SER A 47 14.69 -8.05 -7.40
N LYS A 48 14.27 -6.79 -7.57
CA LYS A 48 12.88 -6.38 -7.32
C LYS A 48 11.87 -7.20 -8.14
N ILE A 49 12.19 -7.47 -9.41
CA ILE A 49 11.30 -8.20 -10.33
C ILE A 49 11.15 -9.65 -9.85
N PHE A 50 12.27 -10.34 -9.60
CA PHE A 50 12.22 -11.72 -9.11
C PHE A 50 11.58 -11.83 -7.74
N ARG A 51 11.76 -10.82 -6.88
CA ARG A 51 11.07 -10.77 -5.59
C ARG A 51 9.55 -10.74 -5.73
N VAL A 52 9.02 -9.90 -6.63
CA VAL A 52 7.57 -9.86 -6.91
C VAL A 52 7.13 -11.19 -7.53
N LEU A 53 7.91 -11.73 -8.46
CA LEU A 53 7.59 -13.00 -9.10
C LEU A 53 7.54 -14.17 -8.11
N PHE A 54 8.54 -14.29 -7.22
CA PHE A 54 8.57 -15.31 -6.18
C PHE A 54 7.46 -15.12 -5.17
N PHE A 55 7.13 -13.87 -4.80
CA PHE A 55 5.96 -13.59 -3.97
C PHE A 55 4.68 -14.16 -4.59
N LEU A 56 4.43 -13.85 -5.88
CA LEU A 56 3.24 -14.31 -6.60
C LEU A 56 3.20 -15.82 -6.77
N PHE A 57 4.32 -16.46 -7.14
CA PHE A 57 4.39 -17.91 -7.26
C PHE A 57 4.20 -18.62 -5.93
N THR A 58 4.77 -18.10 -4.84
CA THR A 58 4.53 -18.64 -3.50
C THR A 58 3.06 -18.52 -3.12
N TRP A 59 2.44 -17.37 -3.40
CA TRP A 59 1.01 -17.17 -3.13
C TRP A 59 0.14 -18.15 -3.92
N PHE A 60 0.38 -18.27 -5.22
CA PHE A 60 -0.35 -19.17 -6.10
C PHE A 60 -0.13 -20.64 -5.72
N GLY A 61 1.12 -21.04 -5.54
CA GLY A 61 1.48 -22.40 -5.15
C GLY A 61 0.89 -22.79 -3.80
N PHE A 62 0.93 -21.87 -2.82
CA PHE A 62 0.26 -22.06 -1.54
C PHE A 62 -1.25 -22.20 -1.73
N SER A 63 -1.90 -21.33 -2.49
CA SER A 63 -3.37 -21.37 -2.69
C SER A 63 -3.80 -22.69 -3.34
N ALA A 64 -3.06 -23.17 -4.34
CA ALA A 64 -3.30 -24.45 -5.00
C ALA A 64 -3.08 -25.63 -4.03
N ALA A 65 -1.96 -25.65 -3.30
CA ALA A 65 -1.66 -26.70 -2.33
C ALA A 65 -2.67 -26.71 -1.16
N TYR A 66 -3.12 -25.54 -0.71
CA TYR A 66 -4.13 -25.40 0.33
C TYR A 66 -5.47 -25.95 -0.16
N GLY A 67 -5.95 -25.53 -1.34
CA GLY A 67 -7.20 -26.04 -1.92
C GLY A 67 -7.18 -27.54 -2.16
N PHE A 68 -6.07 -28.06 -2.70
CA PHE A 68 -5.87 -29.51 -2.86
C PHE A 68 -5.85 -30.23 -1.51
N GLY A 69 -5.18 -29.67 -0.50
CA GLY A 69 -5.16 -30.22 0.86
C GLY A 69 -6.54 -30.28 1.50
N LEU A 70 -7.37 -29.25 1.31
CA LEU A 70 -8.76 -29.26 1.76
C LEU A 70 -9.58 -30.36 1.05
N ALA A 71 -9.45 -30.48 -0.27
CA ALA A 71 -10.15 -31.51 -1.05
C ALA A 71 -9.69 -32.93 -0.65
N PHE A 72 -8.39 -33.13 -0.45
CA PHE A 72 -7.81 -34.39 -0.01
C PHE A 72 -8.38 -34.80 1.35
N LEU A 73 -8.33 -33.91 2.35
CA LEU A 73 -8.89 -34.18 3.68
C LEU A 73 -10.41 -34.45 3.64
N SER A 74 -11.15 -33.80 2.74
CA SER A 74 -12.57 -34.11 2.52
C SER A 74 -12.78 -35.55 2.04
N ALA A 75 -11.90 -36.06 1.18
CA ALA A 75 -11.94 -37.47 0.75
C ALA A 75 -11.68 -38.46 1.90
N PHE A 76 -11.05 -38.02 3.00
CA PHE A 76 -10.90 -38.81 4.24
C PHE A 76 -12.01 -38.55 5.28
N GLY A 77 -13.10 -37.90 4.88
CA GLY A 77 -14.29 -37.70 5.73
C GLY A 77 -14.25 -36.44 6.59
N VAL A 78 -13.32 -35.50 6.34
CA VAL A 78 -13.37 -34.19 6.99
C VAL A 78 -14.55 -33.39 6.42
N ASN A 79 -15.47 -32.99 7.29
CA ASN A 79 -16.59 -32.13 6.92
C ASN A 79 -16.22 -30.66 7.05
N TRP A 80 -16.18 -29.93 5.93
CA TRP A 80 -15.87 -28.49 5.91
C TRP A 80 -17.06 -27.61 6.27
N ASP A 81 -18.27 -28.17 6.36
CA ASP A 81 -19.43 -27.47 6.93
C ASP A 81 -19.29 -27.32 8.45
N ASP A 82 -18.41 -28.11 9.09
CA ASP A 82 -18.02 -27.88 10.48
C ASP A 82 -17.14 -26.64 10.58
N SER A 83 -17.76 -25.55 11.02
CA SER A 83 -17.09 -24.26 11.19
C SER A 83 -15.90 -24.28 12.15
N VAL A 84 -15.90 -25.14 13.17
CA VAL A 84 -14.83 -25.21 14.17
C VAL A 84 -13.61 -25.85 13.53
N ILE A 85 -13.82 -26.93 12.77
CA ILE A 85 -12.75 -27.59 12.01
C ILE A 85 -12.19 -26.63 10.96
N PHE A 86 -13.04 -25.97 10.18
CA PHE A 86 -12.59 -25.03 9.15
C PHE A 86 -11.80 -23.86 9.76
N ALA A 87 -12.30 -23.24 10.83
CA ALA A 87 -11.60 -22.17 11.56
C ALA A 87 -10.25 -22.65 12.09
N GLY A 88 -10.22 -23.83 12.73
CA GLY A 88 -9.01 -24.42 13.30
C GLY A 88 -7.94 -24.69 12.24
N VAL A 89 -8.31 -25.27 11.10
CA VAL A 89 -7.38 -25.53 9.99
C VAL A 89 -6.82 -24.24 9.41
N ASN A 90 -7.65 -23.20 9.23
CA ASN A 90 -7.18 -21.89 8.77
C ASN A 90 -6.20 -21.25 9.77
N MET A 91 -6.51 -21.27 11.06
CA MET A 91 -5.63 -20.75 12.10
C MET A 91 -4.29 -21.50 12.16
N LEU A 92 -4.32 -22.84 12.12
CA LEU A 92 -3.12 -23.67 12.10
C LEU A 92 -2.27 -23.41 10.86
N THR A 93 -2.90 -23.28 9.70
CA THR A 93 -2.22 -22.94 8.44
C THR A 93 -1.56 -21.56 8.54
N GLY A 94 -2.28 -20.57 9.08
CA GLY A 94 -1.74 -19.23 9.30
C GLY A 94 -0.54 -19.24 10.25
N ALA A 95 -0.65 -19.95 11.37
CA ALA A 95 0.44 -20.12 12.34
C ALA A 95 1.66 -20.83 11.72
N ALA A 96 1.44 -21.88 10.93
CA ALA A 96 2.50 -22.59 10.23
C ALA A 96 3.23 -21.68 9.22
N MET A 97 2.50 -20.84 8.49
CA MET A 97 3.11 -19.87 7.58
C MET A 97 3.90 -18.78 8.32
N LEU A 98 3.40 -18.27 9.45
CA LEU A 98 4.14 -17.34 10.31
C LEU A 98 5.42 -17.98 10.88
N ALA A 99 5.37 -19.26 11.25
CA ALA A 99 6.56 -20.01 11.66
C ALA A 99 7.53 -20.21 10.49
N ALA A 100 7.03 -20.48 9.28
CA ALA A 100 7.84 -20.59 8.08
C ALA A 100 8.60 -19.29 7.79
N VAL A 101 8.02 -18.10 8.03
CA VAL A 101 8.76 -16.83 7.91
C VAL A 101 9.97 -16.79 8.85
N GLU A 102 9.84 -17.33 10.06
CA GLU A 102 10.95 -17.36 11.02
C GLU A 102 12.08 -18.28 10.54
N VAL A 103 11.74 -19.43 9.96
CA VAL A 103 12.71 -20.36 9.37
C VAL A 103 13.36 -19.76 8.13
N LEU A 104 12.58 -19.15 7.24
CA LEU A 104 13.06 -18.53 6.00
C LEU A 104 14.00 -17.36 6.29
N THR A 105 13.63 -16.47 7.21
CA THR A 105 14.42 -15.27 7.53
C THR A 105 15.55 -15.52 8.52
N GLY A 106 15.42 -16.53 9.37
CA GLY A 106 16.43 -16.95 10.35
C GLY A 106 17.42 -17.94 9.74
N THR A 107 16.99 -19.18 9.56
CA THR A 107 17.85 -20.31 9.16
C THR A 107 18.29 -20.21 7.71
N MET A 108 17.35 -19.96 6.79
CA MET A 108 17.67 -19.87 5.35
C MET A 108 18.20 -18.48 4.95
N LYS A 109 18.21 -17.53 5.89
CA LYS A 109 18.75 -16.18 5.72
C LYS A 109 18.17 -15.45 4.50
N LEU A 110 16.95 -15.80 4.07
CA LEU A 110 16.26 -15.11 2.98
C LEU A 110 15.87 -13.71 3.43
N ARG A 111 16.11 -12.72 2.57
CA ARG A 111 15.73 -11.34 2.84
C ARG A 111 15.45 -10.59 1.56
N ARG A 112 14.24 -10.04 1.43
CA ARG A 112 13.73 -9.45 0.18
C ARG A 112 13.75 -10.47 -0.96
N PHE A 113 13.46 -11.73 -0.64
CA PHE A 113 13.42 -12.79 -1.63
C PHE A 113 12.03 -12.90 -2.25
N GLY A 114 10.98 -12.61 -1.47
CA GLY A 114 9.58 -12.58 -1.90
C GLY A 114 8.76 -13.70 -1.28
N ILE A 115 9.37 -14.88 -1.12
CA ILE A 115 8.76 -16.06 -0.50
C ILE A 115 8.40 -15.77 0.96
N GLU A 116 9.34 -15.22 1.73
CA GLU A 116 9.14 -14.91 3.14
C GLU A 116 8.07 -13.83 3.34
N GLU A 117 7.91 -12.93 2.36
CA GLU A 117 6.92 -11.87 2.41
C GLU A 117 5.53 -12.44 2.12
N ALA A 118 5.42 -13.35 1.14
CA ALA A 118 4.18 -14.08 0.86
C ALA A 118 3.75 -14.90 2.08
N CYS A 119 4.65 -15.69 2.68
CA CYS A 119 4.33 -16.45 3.89
C CYS A 119 3.88 -15.55 5.05
N ALA A 120 4.44 -14.33 5.20
CA ALA A 120 3.98 -13.40 6.23
C ALA A 120 2.55 -12.91 5.99
N TRP A 121 2.22 -12.57 4.74
CA TRP A 121 0.88 -12.10 4.36
C TRP A 121 -0.17 -13.21 4.43
N ILE A 122 0.15 -14.40 3.91
CA ILE A 122 -0.69 -15.60 4.02
C ILE A 122 -0.89 -15.95 5.50
N GLY A 123 0.19 -15.96 6.27
CA GLY A 123 0.15 -16.26 7.69
C GLY A 123 -0.78 -15.33 8.45
N LEU A 124 -0.65 -14.02 8.21
CA LEU A 124 -1.53 -13.01 8.78
C LEU A 124 -3.00 -13.22 8.38
N SER A 125 -3.28 -13.38 7.08
CA SER A 125 -4.65 -13.45 6.57
C SER A 125 -5.38 -14.72 7.03
N TYR A 126 -4.71 -15.88 7.00
CA TYR A 126 -5.31 -17.15 7.41
C TYR A 126 -5.47 -17.25 8.92
N PHE A 127 -4.51 -16.73 9.70
CA PHE A 127 -4.60 -16.75 11.16
C PHE A 127 -5.75 -15.87 11.66
N VAL A 128 -5.80 -14.62 11.19
CA VAL A 128 -6.89 -13.70 11.56
C VAL A 128 -8.22 -14.16 10.97
N GLY A 129 -8.24 -14.53 9.69
CA GLY A 129 -9.45 -14.99 9.00
C GLY A 129 -10.07 -16.23 9.65
N GLY A 130 -9.27 -17.23 9.99
CA GLY A 130 -9.74 -18.43 10.70
C GLY A 130 -10.31 -18.11 12.09
N ALA A 131 -9.63 -17.25 12.86
CA ALA A 131 -10.13 -16.82 14.16
C ALA A 131 -11.48 -16.07 14.04
N MET A 132 -11.61 -15.20 13.04
CA MET A 132 -12.84 -14.44 12.80
C MET A 132 -13.98 -15.33 12.30
N TRP A 133 -13.67 -16.33 11.47
CA TRP A 133 -14.64 -17.33 11.05
C TRP A 133 -15.20 -18.10 12.26
N GLY A 134 -14.32 -18.58 13.14
CA GLY A 134 -14.75 -19.27 14.37
C GLY A 134 -15.62 -18.41 15.28
N LEU A 135 -15.24 -17.13 15.48
CA LEU A 135 -16.05 -16.19 16.27
C LEU A 135 -17.41 -15.91 15.65
N SER A 136 -17.50 -15.82 14.30
CA SER A 136 -18.74 -15.55 13.59
C SER A 136 -19.82 -16.63 13.83
N GLN A 137 -19.38 -17.86 14.09
CA GLN A 137 -20.26 -19.01 14.25
C GLN A 137 -20.62 -19.24 15.73
N GLY A 138 -19.68 -18.98 16.65
CA GLY A 138 -19.90 -19.19 18.09
C GLY A 138 -20.70 -18.10 18.81
N LEU A 139 -20.66 -16.85 18.33
CA LEU A 139 -21.27 -15.71 19.02
C LEU A 139 -22.43 -15.06 18.26
N ALA A 140 -22.75 -15.55 17.05
CA ALA A 140 -23.62 -14.88 16.07
C ALA A 140 -23.46 -13.34 16.05
N PRO A 141 -22.23 -12.82 16.06
CA PRO A 141 -22.01 -11.38 16.16
C PRO A 141 -22.47 -10.71 14.87
N GLY A 142 -23.03 -9.49 15.00
CA GLY A 142 -23.29 -8.67 13.82
C GLY A 142 -22.01 -8.47 12.99
N PHE A 143 -22.14 -8.40 11.67
CA PHE A 143 -21.03 -8.25 10.72
C PHE A 143 -20.01 -7.17 11.13
N ALA A 144 -20.50 -6.05 11.66
CA ALA A 144 -19.62 -4.99 12.11
C ALA A 144 -18.76 -5.32 13.33
N LEU A 145 -19.27 -6.10 14.29
CA LEU A 145 -18.46 -6.55 15.42
C LEU A 145 -17.32 -7.46 14.94
N LEU A 146 -17.55 -8.27 13.89
CA LEU A 146 -16.49 -9.05 13.24
C LEU A 146 -15.49 -8.15 12.51
N CYS A 147 -15.94 -7.11 11.82
CA CYS A 147 -15.03 -6.13 11.20
C CYS A 147 -14.16 -5.42 12.27
N ILE A 148 -14.73 -5.05 13.41
CA ILE A 148 -13.99 -4.46 14.54
C ILE A 148 -12.96 -5.44 15.09
N ALA A 149 -13.41 -6.66 15.43
CA ALA A 149 -12.56 -7.69 16.00
C ALA A 149 -11.41 -8.06 15.04
N SER A 150 -11.70 -8.19 13.75
CA SER A 150 -10.71 -8.50 12.71
C SER A 150 -9.69 -7.37 12.55
N ALA A 151 -10.13 -6.12 12.63
CA ALA A 151 -9.25 -4.96 12.58
C ALA A 151 -8.31 -4.94 13.79
N TRP A 152 -8.82 -5.10 15.01
CA TRP A 152 -7.97 -5.15 16.20
C TRP A 152 -7.02 -6.36 16.21
N ALA A 153 -7.50 -7.54 15.80
CA ALA A 153 -6.67 -8.74 15.68
C ALA A 153 -5.56 -8.54 14.63
N THR A 154 -5.89 -7.96 13.47
CA THR A 154 -4.90 -7.66 12.43
C THR A 154 -3.86 -6.67 12.94
N ALA A 155 -4.28 -5.58 13.58
CA ALA A 155 -3.38 -4.61 14.17
C ALA A 155 -2.45 -5.28 15.21
N PHE A 156 -2.99 -6.12 16.08
CA PHE A 156 -2.23 -6.84 17.10
C PHE A 156 -1.21 -7.81 16.47
N VAL A 157 -1.61 -8.66 15.53
CA VAL A 157 -0.70 -9.62 14.90
C VAL A 157 0.37 -8.88 14.06
N ALA A 158 -0.04 -7.85 13.31
CA ALA A 158 0.87 -7.06 12.48
C ALA A 158 1.92 -6.31 13.30
N THR A 159 1.54 -5.73 14.46
CA THR A 159 2.45 -4.95 15.32
C THR A 159 3.20 -5.80 16.35
N GLY A 160 2.55 -6.78 16.96
CA GLY A 160 3.12 -7.62 18.03
C GLY A 160 3.97 -8.76 17.51
N ILE A 161 3.59 -9.37 16.37
CA ILE A 161 4.24 -10.57 15.84
C ILE A 161 5.01 -10.24 14.56
N ALA A 162 4.32 -9.76 13.53
CA ALA A 162 4.91 -9.63 12.19
C ALA A 162 5.87 -8.44 12.07
N TRP A 163 5.78 -7.44 12.96
CA TRP A 163 6.62 -6.25 12.95
C TRP A 163 8.11 -6.57 12.95
N ARG A 164 8.50 -7.67 13.60
CA ARG A 164 9.91 -8.10 13.70
C ARG A 164 10.58 -8.36 12.35
N TRP A 165 9.79 -8.69 11.31
CA TRP A 165 10.29 -8.96 9.97
C TRP A 165 10.30 -7.72 9.06
N ALA A 166 9.59 -6.65 9.42
CA ALA A 166 9.46 -5.43 8.60
C ALA A 166 9.08 -5.70 7.13
N THR A 167 8.16 -6.63 6.91
CA THR A 167 7.58 -6.98 5.60
C THR A 167 6.91 -5.76 4.95
N PRO A 168 7.04 -5.53 3.64
CA PRO A 168 6.37 -4.44 2.94
C PRO A 168 4.87 -4.36 3.18
N GLY A 169 4.34 -3.15 3.30
CA GLY A 169 2.92 -2.88 3.51
C GLY A 169 2.42 -3.17 4.93
N MET A 170 3.18 -3.89 5.76
CA MET A 170 2.77 -4.26 7.11
C MET A 170 2.51 -3.03 8.00
N GLY A 171 3.29 -1.95 7.82
CA GLY A 171 3.07 -0.69 8.54
C GLY A 171 1.76 -0.01 8.14
N ALA A 172 1.43 -0.03 6.85
CA ALA A 172 0.19 0.53 6.35
C ALA A 172 -1.02 -0.29 6.80
N VAL A 173 -0.95 -1.62 6.75
CA VAL A 173 -2.05 -2.48 7.20
C VAL A 173 -2.26 -2.37 8.70
N ALA A 174 -1.20 -2.44 9.50
CA ALA A 174 -1.30 -2.22 10.94
C ALA A 174 -1.99 -0.88 11.29
N ALA A 175 -1.56 0.20 10.66
CA ALA A 175 -2.14 1.52 10.85
C ALA A 175 -3.61 1.59 10.39
N SER A 176 -3.91 1.05 9.20
CA SER A 176 -5.27 1.06 8.64
C SER A 176 -6.23 0.27 9.52
N SER A 177 -5.81 -0.90 10.00
CA SER A 177 -6.57 -1.72 10.93
C SER A 177 -6.85 -1.01 12.26
N ILE A 178 -5.92 -0.22 12.79
CA ILE A 178 -6.19 0.62 13.98
C ILE A 178 -7.34 1.59 13.70
N PHE A 179 -7.29 2.32 12.57
CA PHE A 179 -8.34 3.30 12.25
C PHE A 179 -9.69 2.67 11.92
N VAL A 180 -9.70 1.48 11.29
CA VAL A 180 -10.94 0.70 11.12
C VAL A 180 -11.52 0.31 12.48
N GLY A 181 -10.70 -0.17 13.43
CA GLY A 181 -11.15 -0.47 14.79
C GLY A 181 -11.66 0.77 15.53
N LEU A 182 -10.97 1.91 15.41
CA LEU A 182 -11.37 3.18 16.04
C LEU A 182 -12.60 3.82 15.41
N SER A 183 -12.89 3.55 14.13
CA SER A 183 -14.03 4.13 13.41
C SER A 183 -15.39 3.75 14.01
N GLN A 184 -15.39 2.76 14.90
CA GLN A 184 -16.57 2.09 15.42
C GLN A 184 -16.87 2.49 16.88
N GLY A 185 -16.00 3.29 17.49
CA GLY A 185 -16.20 3.81 18.84
C GLY A 185 -17.20 4.99 18.89
N PRO A 186 -17.84 5.24 20.04
CA PRO A 186 -18.81 6.33 20.22
C PRO A 186 -18.22 7.75 20.03
N TRP A 187 -16.90 7.85 19.89
CA TRP A 187 -16.17 9.09 19.60
C TRP A 187 -15.18 8.92 18.45
N ASN A 188 -15.53 8.13 17.44
CA ASN A 188 -14.66 7.80 16.30
C ASN A 188 -13.91 8.99 15.71
N HIS A 189 -14.58 10.12 15.47
CA HIS A 189 -13.98 11.35 14.96
C HIS A 189 -12.88 11.88 15.90
N LEU A 190 -13.19 12.01 17.20
CA LEU A 190 -12.22 12.47 18.20
C LEU A 190 -11.06 11.48 18.34
N LEU A 191 -11.34 10.18 18.28
CA LEU A 191 -10.31 9.13 18.32
C LEU A 191 -9.38 9.24 17.12
N TRP A 192 -9.90 9.44 15.91
CA TRP A 192 -9.08 9.64 14.72
C TRP A 192 -8.23 10.92 14.79
N LEU A 193 -8.80 12.02 15.30
CA LEU A 193 -8.06 13.25 15.54
C LEU A 193 -6.91 13.07 16.53
N LEU A 194 -7.21 12.51 17.72
CA LEU A 194 -6.24 12.36 18.79
C LEU A 194 -5.17 11.33 18.42
N VAL A 195 -5.57 10.15 17.96
CA VAL A 195 -4.64 9.07 17.60
C VAL A 195 -3.86 9.45 16.35
N GLY A 196 -4.51 9.97 15.32
CA GLY A 196 -3.87 10.48 14.11
C GLY A 196 -2.85 11.57 14.41
N GLY A 197 -3.29 12.63 15.08
CA GLY A 197 -2.45 13.81 15.37
C GLY A 197 -1.32 13.54 16.37
N PHE A 198 -1.54 12.71 17.39
CA PHE A 198 -0.52 12.42 18.39
C PHE A 198 0.53 11.42 17.90
N VAL A 199 0.12 10.39 17.15
CA VAL A 199 1.01 9.29 16.75
C VAL A 199 1.77 9.59 15.45
N ILE A 200 1.26 10.46 14.58
CA ILE A 200 1.97 10.82 13.33
C ILE A 200 3.39 11.37 13.61
N TRP A 201 3.56 12.17 14.66
CA TRP A 201 4.85 12.76 15.02
C TRP A 201 5.92 11.72 15.39
N PRO A 202 5.72 10.85 16.41
CA PRO A 202 6.71 9.83 16.75
C PRO A 202 6.97 8.87 15.58
N LEU A 203 5.97 8.57 14.73
CA LEU A 203 6.19 7.77 13.52
C LEU A 203 7.16 8.45 12.54
N GLY A 204 7.04 9.77 12.33
CA GLY A 204 7.97 10.53 11.49
C GLY A 204 9.40 10.57 12.06
N VAL A 205 9.53 10.68 13.38
CA VAL A 205 10.83 10.60 14.07
C VAL A 205 11.44 9.20 13.91
N LEU A 206 10.67 8.15 14.15
CA LEU A 206 11.14 6.77 14.01
C LEU A 206 11.45 6.38 12.56
N ALA A 207 10.75 6.96 11.58
CA ALA A 207 11.02 6.77 10.17
C ALA A 207 12.36 7.38 9.71
N THR A 208 12.95 8.29 10.49
CA THR A 208 14.24 8.94 10.17
C THR A 208 15.37 8.52 11.13
N ALA A 209 15.04 7.99 12.30
CA ALA A 209 15.98 7.61 13.35
C ALA A 209 17.10 6.64 12.90
N SER A 210 18.37 7.02 13.10
CA SER A 210 19.54 6.24 12.68
C SER A 210 19.70 4.89 13.40
N HIS A 211 19.21 4.79 14.63
CA HIS A 211 19.27 3.56 15.42
C HIS A 211 18.28 2.48 14.93
N ILE A 212 17.25 2.86 14.16
CA ILE A 212 16.29 1.94 13.56
C ILE A 212 16.85 1.38 12.25
N SER A 213 16.60 0.09 11.97
CA SER A 213 17.06 -0.50 10.70
C SER A 213 16.38 0.16 9.49
N PRO A 214 17.07 0.19 8.33
CA PRO A 214 16.53 0.81 7.15
C PRO A 214 15.16 0.29 6.70
N GLU A 215 14.88 -1.00 6.84
CA GLU A 215 13.58 -1.55 6.45
C GLU A 215 12.48 -1.17 7.43
N HIS A 216 12.74 -1.19 8.75
CA HIS A 216 11.75 -0.77 9.74
C HIS A 216 11.43 0.73 9.62
N ARG A 217 12.42 1.57 9.29
CA ARG A 217 12.18 2.99 8.98
C ARG A 217 11.15 3.20 7.87
N LYS A 218 11.16 2.34 6.83
CA LYS A 218 10.15 2.39 5.77
C LYS A 218 8.76 1.99 6.28
N ARG A 219 8.67 1.01 7.19
CA ARG A 219 7.39 0.61 7.80
C ARG A 219 6.81 1.69 8.70
N PHE A 220 7.66 2.38 9.46
CA PHE A 220 7.25 3.60 10.17
C PHE A 220 6.82 4.69 9.20
N GLY A 221 7.47 4.84 8.04
CA GLY A 221 7.05 5.75 6.97
C GLY A 221 5.69 5.39 6.36
N GLU A 222 5.40 4.10 6.15
CA GLU A 222 4.09 3.62 5.70
C GLU A 222 3.00 3.93 6.72
N ALA A 223 3.24 3.62 7.99
CA ALA A 223 2.33 3.96 9.08
C ALA A 223 2.14 5.48 9.18
N PHE A 224 3.22 6.27 9.09
CA PHE A 224 3.16 7.73 9.08
C PHE A 224 2.21 8.26 8.00
N ILE A 225 2.27 7.70 6.79
CA ILE A 225 1.37 8.09 5.69
C ILE A 225 -0.08 7.82 6.06
N VAL A 226 -0.40 6.61 6.54
CA VAL A 226 -1.77 6.24 6.92
C VAL A 226 -2.29 7.12 8.06
N PHE A 227 -1.48 7.35 9.10
CA PHE A 227 -1.85 8.24 10.21
C PHE A 227 -2.04 9.69 9.75
N GLY A 228 -1.23 10.19 8.82
CA GLY A 228 -1.40 11.53 8.26
C GLY A 228 -2.63 11.67 7.38
N VAL A 229 -2.95 10.65 6.57
CA VAL A 229 -4.20 10.62 5.80
C VAL A 229 -5.40 10.55 6.75
N ALA A 230 -5.38 9.66 7.74
CA ALA A 230 -6.46 9.53 8.71
C ALA A 230 -6.68 10.82 9.52
N PHE A 231 -5.60 11.46 9.97
CA PHE A 231 -5.68 12.76 10.65
C PHE A 231 -6.26 13.85 9.74
N TYR A 232 -5.82 13.90 8.48
CA TYR A 232 -6.36 14.85 7.51
C TYR A 232 -7.85 14.64 7.23
N LEU A 233 -8.27 13.38 7.03
CA LEU A 233 -9.68 13.03 6.87
C LEU A 233 -10.49 13.44 8.10
N ALA A 234 -9.92 13.29 9.30
CA ALA A 234 -10.59 13.68 10.54
C ALA A 234 -10.76 15.19 10.73
N VAL A 235 -9.93 16.03 10.09
CA VAL A 235 -10.11 17.49 10.09
C VAL A 235 -10.86 18.00 8.86
N HIS A 236 -11.22 17.14 7.91
CA HIS A 236 -11.82 17.54 6.64
C HIS A 236 -13.26 18.02 6.84
N ASP A 237 -13.62 19.12 6.17
CA ASP A 237 -14.90 19.80 6.32
C ASP A 237 -16.11 18.91 5.96
N MET A 238 -16.08 18.20 4.83
CA MET A 238 -17.10 17.22 4.45
C MET A 238 -17.31 16.14 5.52
N VAL A 239 -16.25 15.71 6.21
CA VAL A 239 -16.37 14.72 7.29
C VAL A 239 -17.02 15.31 8.53
N ILE A 240 -16.80 16.59 8.80
CA ILE A 240 -17.39 17.32 9.95
C ILE A 240 -18.85 17.71 9.67
N GLU A 241 -19.15 18.17 8.46
CA GLU A 241 -20.48 18.63 8.06
C GLU A 241 -21.44 17.46 7.86
N ASP A 242 -21.03 16.43 7.13
CA ASP A 242 -21.88 15.27 6.85
C ASP A 242 -21.74 14.17 7.91
N ARG A 243 -20.96 14.42 8.98
CA ARG A 243 -20.52 13.41 9.97
C ARG A 243 -20.07 12.11 9.29
N PHE A 244 -19.35 12.25 8.19
CA PHE A 244 -19.01 11.19 7.23
C PHE A 244 -17.93 10.21 7.73
N PHE A 245 -17.83 10.01 9.05
CA PHE A 245 -17.06 8.91 9.64
C PHE A 245 -17.75 7.56 9.45
N THR A 246 -18.25 7.36 8.24
CA THR A 246 -19.03 6.24 7.80
C THR A 246 -18.41 5.68 6.52
N PHE A 247 -17.14 5.26 6.63
CA PHE A 247 -16.73 4.03 5.91
C PHE A 247 -17.72 2.87 6.19
N ILE A 248 -18.45 2.98 7.30
CA ILE A 248 -19.57 2.16 7.76
C ILE A 248 -20.89 2.40 7.00
N ARG A 249 -21.20 3.60 6.45
CA ARG A 249 -22.48 3.81 5.71
C ARG A 249 -22.57 3.01 4.43
N PHE A 250 -21.44 2.82 3.76
CA PHE A 250 -21.35 1.98 2.57
C PHE A 250 -21.64 0.50 2.87
N LEU A 251 -21.50 0.07 4.12
CA LEU A 251 -21.84 -1.28 4.61
C LEU A 251 -23.19 -1.30 5.36
N GLU A 252 -23.84 -0.14 5.58
CA GLU A 252 -25.11 0.04 6.30
C GLU A 252 -26.35 -0.21 5.43
N SER A 253 -26.41 -1.36 4.76
CA SER A 253 -27.72 -1.93 4.47
C SER A 253 -28.29 -2.70 5.68
N GLY A 254 -27.73 -2.59 6.91
CA GLY A 254 -28.41 -3.24 8.03
C GLY A 254 -27.88 -3.20 9.47
N ALA A 255 -26.77 -2.55 9.85
CA ALA A 255 -26.18 -2.87 11.18
C ALA A 255 -26.00 -1.72 12.19
N TYR A 256 -25.99 -0.44 11.79
CA TYR A 256 -25.92 0.64 12.78
C TYR A 256 -26.91 1.75 12.50
N TRP A 257 -28.01 1.67 13.22
CA TRP A 257 -28.88 2.81 13.44
C TRP A 257 -28.13 3.79 14.37
N SER A 258 -27.34 4.71 13.80
CA SER A 258 -27.20 6.01 14.48
C SER A 258 -28.62 6.55 14.57
N GLY A 259 -29.12 6.77 15.80
CA GLY A 259 -30.52 7.10 16.06
C GLY A 259 -31.06 8.06 15.02
N GLY A 260 -32.23 7.75 14.45
CA GLY A 260 -32.84 8.39 13.27
C GLY A 260 -33.23 9.87 13.44
N GLY A 261 -32.43 10.66 14.13
CA GLY A 261 -32.44 12.10 14.07
C GLY A 261 -31.53 12.56 12.93
N THR A 262 -31.98 13.58 12.21
CA THR A 262 -31.07 14.40 11.41
C THR A 262 -29.92 14.87 12.30
N PRO A 263 -28.65 14.61 11.96
CA PRO A 263 -27.54 15.08 12.77
C PRO A 263 -27.66 16.60 12.94
N GLU A 264 -27.53 17.09 14.17
CA GLU A 264 -27.52 18.53 14.41
C GLU A 264 -26.41 19.17 13.57
N PRO A 265 -26.71 20.31 12.90
CA PRO A 265 -25.78 20.97 12.02
C PRO A 265 -24.49 21.30 12.76
N ALA A 266 -23.34 21.05 12.10
CA ALA A 266 -22.04 21.37 12.67
C ALA A 266 -21.98 22.86 13.06
N SER A 267 -21.40 23.16 14.22
CA SER A 267 -21.27 24.55 14.64
C SER A 267 -20.39 25.32 13.64
N ARG A 268 -20.71 26.60 13.39
CA ARG A 268 -19.90 27.45 12.49
C ARG A 268 -18.43 27.48 12.89
N LEU A 269 -18.15 27.45 14.20
CA LEU A 269 -16.78 27.39 14.73
C LEU A 269 -16.07 26.10 14.34
N ALA A 270 -16.74 24.94 14.38
CA ALA A 270 -16.16 23.67 13.96
C ALA A 270 -15.82 23.65 12.47
N VAL A 271 -16.70 24.19 11.62
CA VAL A 271 -16.46 24.31 10.18
C VAL A 271 -15.29 25.24 9.88
N VAL A 272 -15.24 26.43 10.51
CA VAL A 272 -14.11 27.36 10.33
C VAL A 272 -12.80 26.76 10.82
N ALA A 273 -12.81 26.07 11.97
CA ALA A 273 -11.63 25.39 12.50
C ALA A 273 -11.16 24.25 11.57
N SER A 274 -12.09 23.50 10.98
CA SER A 274 -11.82 22.46 9.99
C SER A 274 -11.16 23.01 8.73
N LEU A 275 -11.73 24.06 8.14
CA LEU A 275 -11.18 24.72 6.96
C LEU A 275 -9.77 25.27 7.22
N ALA A 276 -9.55 25.86 8.40
CA ALA A 276 -8.23 26.31 8.82
C ALA A 276 -7.27 25.11 8.98
N ALA A 277 -7.70 24.02 9.61
CA ALA A 277 -6.89 22.82 9.78
C ALA A 277 -6.52 22.17 8.43
N MET A 278 -7.45 22.10 7.47
CA MET A 278 -7.19 21.59 6.11
C MET A 278 -6.10 22.37 5.37
N ALA A 279 -5.94 23.66 5.65
CA ALA A 279 -4.85 24.47 5.10
C ALA A 279 -3.55 24.31 5.90
N VAL A 280 -3.63 24.23 7.23
CA VAL A 280 -2.46 24.16 8.13
C VAL A 280 -1.77 22.80 8.07
N VAL A 281 -2.51 21.69 8.08
CA VAL A 281 -1.95 20.33 8.10
C VAL A 281 -0.98 20.05 6.94
N PRO A 282 -1.33 20.25 5.67
CA PRO A 282 -0.39 20.02 4.57
C PRO A 282 0.83 20.95 4.65
N LEU A 283 0.65 22.21 5.05
CA LEU A 283 1.75 23.16 5.19
C LEU A 283 2.73 22.74 6.29
N VAL A 284 2.23 22.28 7.43
CA VAL A 284 3.05 21.72 8.53
C VAL A 284 3.82 20.49 8.04
N LEU A 285 3.17 19.57 7.31
CA LEU A 285 3.84 18.39 6.75
C LEU A 285 4.94 18.75 5.75
N LEU A 286 4.70 19.75 4.88
CA LEU A 286 5.71 20.27 3.94
C LEU A 286 6.90 20.90 4.67
N LEU A 287 6.65 21.75 5.67
CA LEU A 287 7.70 22.38 6.46
C LEU A 287 8.52 21.36 7.24
N LEU A 288 7.87 20.39 7.88
CA LEU A 288 8.53 19.31 8.60
C LEU A 288 9.32 18.40 7.66
N GLY A 289 8.72 18.04 6.52
CA GLY A 289 9.38 17.25 5.48
C GLY A 289 10.63 17.94 4.94
N ALA A 290 10.55 19.24 4.66
CA ALA A 290 11.69 20.04 4.20
C ALA A 290 12.76 20.20 5.29
N ARG A 291 12.36 20.48 6.54
CA ARG A 291 13.27 20.65 7.68
C ARG A 291 14.03 19.35 8.00
N ASN A 292 13.31 18.24 8.05
CA ASN A 292 13.84 16.93 8.47
C ASN A 292 14.33 16.08 7.29
N ARG A 293 14.27 16.61 6.05
CA ARG A 293 14.61 15.89 4.81
C ARG A 293 13.83 14.57 4.66
N PHE A 294 12.59 14.56 5.14
CA PHE A 294 11.74 13.38 5.18
C PHE A 294 10.79 13.35 3.98
N ARG A 295 11.21 12.67 2.90
CA ARG A 295 10.47 12.62 1.63
C ARG A 295 8.99 12.23 1.76
N PRO A 296 8.59 11.21 2.55
CA PRO A 296 7.19 10.85 2.73
C PRO A 296 6.31 12.01 3.23
N ALA A 297 6.81 12.84 4.16
CA ALA A 297 6.06 14.02 4.62
C ALA A 297 5.92 15.10 3.55
N ILE A 298 6.93 15.29 2.69
CA ILE A 298 6.84 16.21 1.56
C ILE A 298 5.78 15.72 0.56
N VAL A 299 5.84 14.46 0.15
CA VAL A 299 4.90 13.88 -0.81
C VAL A 299 3.48 13.91 -0.25
N LEU A 300 3.29 13.48 0.99
CA LEU A 300 1.98 13.52 1.63
C LEU A 300 1.47 14.95 1.77
N GLY A 301 2.31 15.89 2.23
CA GLY A 301 1.94 17.31 2.34
C GLY A 301 1.51 17.91 0.99
N LEU A 302 2.18 17.56 -0.11
CA LEU A 302 1.78 17.99 -1.46
C LEU A 302 0.43 17.40 -1.89
N LEU A 303 0.24 16.09 -1.69
CA LEU A 303 -1.02 15.41 -2.02
C LEU A 303 -2.20 15.97 -1.21
N LEU A 304 -1.98 16.23 0.07
CA LEU A 304 -3.01 16.81 0.93
C LEU A 304 -3.26 18.30 0.62
N ALA A 305 -2.23 19.07 0.22
CA ALA A 305 -2.43 20.44 -0.26
C ALA A 305 -3.27 20.47 -1.55
N LEU A 306 -3.02 19.53 -2.47
CA LEU A 306 -3.82 19.33 -3.67
C LEU A 306 -5.27 18.96 -3.32
N ALA A 307 -5.47 18.00 -2.41
CA ALA A 307 -6.79 17.61 -1.93
C ALA A 307 -7.52 18.82 -1.31
N THR A 308 -6.86 19.59 -0.45
CA THR A 308 -7.39 20.82 0.14
C THR A 308 -7.80 21.81 -0.95
N ALA A 309 -6.92 22.11 -1.92
CA ALA A 309 -7.23 23.06 -2.99
C ALA A 309 -8.47 22.62 -3.82
N VAL A 310 -8.60 21.32 -4.10
CA VAL A 310 -9.78 20.76 -4.77
C VAL A 310 -11.04 20.92 -3.92
N SER A 311 -10.97 20.58 -2.63
CA SER A 311 -12.12 20.72 -1.71
C SER A 311 -12.57 22.19 -1.58
N PHE A 312 -11.62 23.13 -1.47
CA PHE A 312 -11.92 24.57 -1.48
C PHE A 312 -12.51 25.03 -2.83
N ALA A 313 -11.99 24.55 -3.96
CA ALA A 313 -12.57 24.90 -5.25
C ALA A 313 -14.03 24.44 -5.35
N VAL A 314 -14.31 23.16 -5.05
CA VAL A 314 -15.66 22.58 -5.10
C VAL A 314 -16.63 23.31 -4.18
N ARG A 315 -16.18 23.70 -2.97
CA ARG A 315 -17.03 24.34 -1.97
C ARG A 315 -17.43 25.78 -2.29
N TRP A 316 -16.53 26.59 -2.84
CA TRP A 316 -16.80 28.02 -3.08
C TRP A 316 -17.25 28.33 -4.50
N GLU A 317 -16.79 27.59 -5.50
CA GLU A 317 -17.24 27.74 -6.89
C GLU A 317 -17.32 26.35 -7.55
N PRO A 318 -18.52 25.78 -7.77
CA PRO A 318 -18.68 24.51 -8.46
C PRO A 318 -18.33 24.67 -9.95
N ARG A 319 -17.04 24.81 -10.26
CA ARG A 319 -16.46 24.68 -11.59
C ARG A 319 -16.33 23.20 -11.90
N PRO A 320 -16.26 22.83 -13.19
CA PRO A 320 -16.04 21.43 -13.57
C PRO A 320 -14.77 20.89 -12.90
N LEU A 321 -14.87 19.76 -12.19
CA LEU A 321 -13.76 19.14 -11.44
C LEU A 321 -12.51 18.93 -12.29
N TRP A 322 -12.70 18.59 -13.57
CA TRP A 322 -11.59 18.41 -14.52
C TRP A 322 -10.75 19.68 -14.70
N LEU A 323 -11.38 20.86 -14.67
CA LEU A 323 -10.70 22.15 -14.85
C LEU A 323 -9.91 22.51 -13.58
N VAL A 324 -10.47 22.22 -12.41
CA VAL A 324 -9.76 22.37 -11.12
C VAL A 324 -8.54 21.46 -11.08
N LEU A 325 -8.70 20.17 -11.38
CA LEU A 325 -7.60 19.20 -11.39
C LEU A 325 -6.50 19.57 -12.39
N LEU A 326 -6.88 20.08 -13.57
CA LEU A 326 -5.94 20.54 -14.59
C LEU A 326 -5.14 21.75 -14.10
N LEU A 327 -5.78 22.74 -13.48
CA LEU A 327 -5.11 23.92 -12.93
C LEU A 327 -4.20 23.57 -11.75
N VAL A 328 -4.65 22.70 -10.83
CA VAL A 328 -3.77 22.30 -9.72
C VAL A 328 -2.62 21.42 -10.21
N GLY A 329 -2.87 20.50 -11.14
CA GLY A 329 -1.81 19.73 -11.80
C GLY A 329 -0.78 20.63 -12.50
N ALA A 330 -1.24 21.62 -13.28
CA ALA A 330 -0.38 22.57 -13.97
C ALA A 330 0.44 23.44 -13.00
N SER A 331 -0.17 23.90 -11.90
CA SER A 331 0.53 24.70 -10.88
C SER A 331 1.53 23.87 -10.08
N LEU A 332 1.24 22.60 -9.75
CA LEU A 332 2.21 21.68 -9.16
C LEU A 332 3.38 21.40 -10.11
N ALA A 333 3.12 21.19 -11.40
CA ALA A 333 4.16 21.02 -12.40
C ALA A 333 5.03 22.29 -12.52
N ALA A 334 4.42 23.47 -12.53
CA ALA A 334 5.12 24.75 -12.54
C ALA A 334 5.98 24.94 -11.27
N LEU A 335 5.45 24.60 -10.10
CA LEU A 335 6.18 24.60 -8.82
C LEU A 335 7.36 23.62 -8.84
N ALA A 336 7.17 22.40 -9.34
CA ALA A 336 8.25 21.42 -9.48
C ALA A 336 9.35 21.92 -10.43
N MET A 337 8.97 22.52 -11.56
CA MET A 337 9.91 23.14 -12.51
C MET A 337 10.62 24.35 -11.89
N ALA A 338 9.92 25.19 -11.15
CA ALA A 338 10.50 26.35 -10.46
C ALA A 338 11.48 25.89 -9.36
N ALA A 339 11.10 24.87 -8.57
CA ALA A 339 11.97 24.27 -7.56
C ALA A 339 13.23 23.68 -8.21
N ARG A 340 13.09 22.96 -9.33
CA ARG A 340 14.21 22.42 -10.11
C ARG A 340 15.12 23.51 -10.66
N LYS A 341 14.54 24.57 -11.24
CA LYS A 341 15.27 25.73 -11.78
C LYS A 341 15.98 26.54 -10.69
N LEU A 342 15.38 26.64 -9.51
CA LEU A 342 15.97 27.35 -8.36
C LEU A 342 17.11 26.55 -7.74
N SER A 343 16.97 25.23 -7.69
CA SER A 343 18.03 24.33 -7.20
C SER A 343 19.18 24.21 -8.21
N SER A 344 18.91 24.13 -9.52
CA SER A 344 19.95 24.09 -10.57
C SER A 344 20.80 25.36 -10.67
N ARG A 345 20.32 26.49 -10.15
CA ARG A 345 21.07 27.76 -10.09
C ARG A 345 22.05 27.85 -8.94
N ARG A 346 22.08 26.87 -8.03
CA ARG A 346 22.97 26.85 -6.86
C ARG A 346 24.19 25.96 -7.11
N PRO A 347 25.34 26.23 -6.48
CA PRO A 347 26.53 25.37 -6.56
C PRO A 347 26.17 23.93 -6.19
N GLY A 348 26.53 22.95 -7.02
CA GLY A 348 26.23 21.53 -6.81
C GLY A 348 24.76 21.13 -7.00
N ALA A 349 23.90 22.03 -7.50
CA ALA A 349 22.45 21.84 -7.61
C ALA A 349 21.78 21.41 -6.29
N GLU A 350 22.35 21.83 -5.15
CA GLU A 350 21.93 21.43 -3.81
C GLU A 350 21.26 22.57 -3.05
N TRP A 351 20.16 22.26 -2.36
CA TRP A 351 19.55 23.15 -1.39
C TRP A 351 19.41 22.46 -0.04
N ARG A 352 20.22 22.87 0.96
CA ARG A 352 20.18 22.32 2.33
C ARG A 352 20.24 20.78 2.39
N GLY A 353 21.05 20.11 1.55
CA GLY A 353 21.08 18.64 1.48
C GLY A 353 20.09 18.00 0.51
N LEU A 354 19.19 18.78 -0.12
CA LEU A 354 18.29 18.31 -1.17
C LEU A 354 18.93 18.63 -2.52
N THR A 355 19.49 17.62 -3.17
CA THR A 355 20.09 17.77 -4.49
C THR A 355 19.03 17.57 -5.58
N ALA A 356 19.00 18.44 -6.59
CA ALA A 356 18.20 18.24 -7.81
C ALA A 356 18.77 17.13 -8.70
N LEU A 357 20.03 16.77 -8.45
CA LEU A 357 20.73 15.63 -9.01
C LEU A 357 20.92 14.62 -7.88
N SER A 358 20.20 13.51 -7.87
CA SER A 358 20.55 12.43 -6.95
C SER A 358 21.98 11.99 -7.31
N LEU A 359 22.91 12.13 -6.36
CA LEU A 359 24.34 11.90 -6.58
C LEU A 359 24.67 10.50 -7.16
N ALA A 360 23.71 9.55 -7.11
CA ALA A 360 23.79 8.28 -7.81
C ALA A 360 22.42 7.53 -7.82
N GLU A 361 21.34 8.07 -8.39
CA GLU A 361 20.22 7.15 -8.74
C GLU A 361 20.61 6.31 -9.95
N ASP A 362 20.33 5.00 -9.86
CA ASP A 362 20.21 4.10 -10.99
C ASP A 362 19.35 4.79 -12.06
N ARG A 363 19.98 5.33 -13.11
CA ARG A 363 19.31 5.71 -14.37
C ARG A 363 18.35 4.61 -14.82
N GLU A 364 18.70 3.36 -14.55
CA GLU A 364 17.91 2.16 -14.78
C GLU A 364 16.53 2.18 -14.09
N SER A 365 16.43 2.74 -12.88
CA SER A 365 15.18 2.83 -12.12
C SER A 365 14.25 3.95 -12.59
N LEU A 366 14.82 5.05 -13.08
CA LEU A 366 14.08 6.11 -13.77
C LEU A 366 13.60 5.62 -15.13
N GLN A 367 14.44 4.89 -15.87
CA GLN A 367 14.07 4.24 -17.12
C GLN A 367 12.97 3.19 -16.93
N THR A 368 12.95 2.41 -15.82
CA THR A 368 11.85 1.47 -15.58
C THR A 368 10.54 2.19 -15.28
N LEU A 369 10.57 3.30 -14.54
CA LEU A 369 9.38 4.11 -14.29
C LEU A 369 8.88 4.79 -15.57
N GLU A 370 9.79 5.24 -16.42
CA GLU A 370 9.50 5.78 -17.74
C GLU A 370 8.90 4.69 -18.65
N LEU A 371 9.47 3.48 -18.65
CA LEU A 371 8.94 2.34 -19.41
C LEU A 371 7.55 1.91 -18.93
N VAL A 372 7.31 1.91 -17.62
CA VAL A 372 6.00 1.59 -17.02
C VAL A 372 4.99 2.69 -17.31
N ALA A 373 5.39 3.96 -17.26
CA ALA A 373 4.53 5.09 -17.62
C ALA A 373 4.19 5.07 -19.12
N ILE A 374 5.16 4.72 -19.98
CA ILE A 374 4.97 4.48 -21.42
C ILE A 374 4.00 3.32 -21.62
N LEU A 375 4.24 2.16 -21.00
CA LEU A 375 3.35 1.00 -21.08
C LEU A 375 1.93 1.29 -20.59
N ALA A 376 1.79 2.07 -19.52
CA ALA A 376 0.49 2.51 -19.00
C ALA A 376 -0.20 3.56 -19.90
N ALA A 377 0.57 4.42 -20.57
CA ALA A 377 0.06 5.36 -21.55
C ALA A 377 -0.32 4.69 -22.89
N PHE A 378 0.30 3.56 -23.22
CA PHE A 378 0.04 2.76 -24.41
C PHE A 378 -0.87 1.55 -24.16
N THR A 379 -1.45 1.39 -22.97
CA THR A 379 -2.52 0.40 -22.77
C THR A 379 -3.66 0.73 -23.74
N PRO A 380 -4.00 -0.17 -24.68
CA PRO A 380 -5.00 0.14 -25.70
C PRO A 380 -6.32 0.45 -25.00
N ALA A 381 -6.92 1.59 -25.35
CA ALA A 381 -8.26 1.95 -24.90
C ALA A 381 -9.18 0.74 -25.14
N ALA A 382 -9.90 0.32 -24.10
CA ALA A 382 -10.88 -0.75 -24.21
C ALA A 382 -11.80 -0.43 -25.39
N ARG A 383 -11.67 -1.18 -26.49
CA ARG A 383 -12.59 -1.06 -27.61
C ARG A 383 -13.97 -1.39 -27.06
N VAL A 384 -14.87 -0.41 -27.14
CA VAL A 384 -16.30 -0.64 -26.90
C VAL A 384 -16.73 -1.67 -27.92
N VAL A 385 -16.92 -2.91 -27.48
CA VAL A 385 -17.63 -3.92 -28.25
C VAL A 385 -19.09 -3.48 -28.23
N PRO A 386 -19.70 -3.10 -29.36
CA PRO A 386 -21.12 -2.76 -29.37
C PRO A 386 -21.89 -3.99 -28.88
N ALA A 387 -22.76 -3.77 -27.90
CA ALA A 387 -23.61 -4.83 -27.36
C ALA A 387 -24.44 -5.43 -28.51
N PRO A 388 -24.46 -6.77 -28.68
CA PRO A 388 -25.34 -7.39 -29.65
C PRO A 388 -26.78 -7.24 -29.12
N GLY A 389 -27.58 -6.41 -29.79
CA GLY A 389 -29.04 -6.38 -29.55
C GLY A 389 -29.71 -5.01 -29.45
N ALA A 390 -29.02 -3.90 -29.67
CA ALA A 390 -29.67 -2.57 -29.66
C ALA A 390 -29.87 -2.02 -31.08
N GLU A 391 -30.69 -2.70 -31.89
CA GLU A 391 -31.47 -2.10 -32.98
C GLU A 391 -32.34 -3.17 -33.66
N GLY A 392 -33.66 -3.06 -33.51
CA GLY A 392 -34.59 -4.06 -34.00
C GLY A 392 -36.04 -3.62 -33.89
N ASN A 393 -36.39 -2.51 -34.56
CA ASN A 393 -37.75 -2.36 -35.10
C ASN A 393 -37.74 -1.44 -36.32
N ALA A 394 -37.26 -1.95 -37.45
CA ALA A 394 -37.56 -1.42 -38.76
C ALA A 394 -37.64 -2.60 -39.74
N LEU A 395 -38.87 -2.94 -40.10
CA LEU A 395 -39.23 -3.91 -41.11
C LEU A 395 -38.80 -3.42 -42.50
N ALA A 396 -38.43 -4.40 -43.33
CA ALA A 396 -38.46 -4.43 -44.78
C ALA A 396 -37.28 -3.84 -45.57
N GLY A 397 -36.46 -4.75 -46.09
CA GLY A 397 -36.13 -4.77 -47.51
C GLY A 397 -34.68 -4.47 -47.90
N GLY A 398 -33.93 -5.53 -48.23
CA GLY A 398 -32.78 -5.44 -49.14
C GLY A 398 -31.45 -5.89 -48.54
N SER A 399 -31.02 -7.09 -48.90
CA SER A 399 -29.60 -7.46 -48.98
C SER A 399 -28.92 -6.58 -50.04
N PRO A 400 -27.63 -6.18 -49.89
CA PRO A 400 -26.55 -7.15 -50.04
C PRO A 400 -25.32 -6.95 -49.11
N GLU A 401 -24.64 -8.08 -48.87
CA GLU A 401 -23.19 -8.25 -48.65
C GLU A 401 -22.47 -7.36 -47.62
N GLY A 402 -22.18 -7.96 -46.45
CA GLY A 402 -21.26 -7.44 -45.45
C GLY A 402 -20.71 -8.58 -44.59
N GLU A 403 -19.55 -9.08 -44.99
CA GLU A 403 -18.62 -10.03 -44.34
C GLU A 403 -18.98 -10.55 -42.94
N SER A 404 -19.38 -11.83 -42.90
CA SER A 404 -19.43 -12.62 -41.68
C SER A 404 -18.01 -12.82 -41.12
N PHE A 405 -17.84 -12.52 -39.83
CA PHE A 405 -16.62 -12.73 -39.05
C PHE A 405 -16.09 -14.17 -39.20
N ALA A 406 -14.99 -14.34 -39.95
CA ALA A 406 -14.24 -15.59 -40.01
C ALA A 406 -13.33 -15.67 -38.78
N GLY A 407 -13.66 -16.55 -37.83
CA GLY A 407 -12.82 -16.85 -36.69
C GLY A 407 -11.50 -17.47 -37.14
N GLY A 408 -10.45 -16.66 -37.23
CA GLY A 408 -9.07 -17.13 -37.36
C GLY A 408 -8.62 -17.77 -36.04
N GLY A 409 -8.67 -19.10 -35.97
CA GLY A 409 -7.98 -19.86 -34.93
C GLY A 409 -6.49 -19.56 -34.97
N GLY A 410 -5.92 -19.17 -33.83
CA GLY A 410 -4.49 -18.91 -33.72
C GLY A 410 -3.68 -20.20 -33.72
N ASP A 411 -2.76 -20.33 -34.67
CA ASP A 411 -1.68 -21.31 -34.73
C ASP A 411 -0.60 -21.04 -33.67
N PHE A 412 -0.91 -21.26 -32.39
CA PHE A 412 0.11 -21.45 -31.36
C PHE A 412 -0.01 -22.84 -30.75
N GLY A 413 0.53 -23.80 -31.51
CA GLY A 413 0.80 -25.16 -31.08
C GLY A 413 1.84 -25.19 -29.96
N GLY A 414 1.58 -26.08 -28.99
CA GLY A 414 2.51 -26.44 -27.94
C GLY A 414 3.77 -27.08 -28.51
N GLY A 415 4.91 -26.45 -28.24
CA GLY A 415 6.23 -27.03 -28.41
C GLY A 415 6.69 -27.67 -27.11
N GLY A 416 6.35 -28.94 -26.91
CA GLY A 416 7.03 -29.78 -25.92
C GLY A 416 8.47 -30.01 -26.36
N ALA A 417 9.44 -29.57 -25.56
CA ALA A 417 10.82 -30.01 -25.67
C ALA A 417 11.03 -31.19 -24.72
N SER A 418 11.00 -32.38 -25.30
CA SER A 418 11.43 -33.64 -24.71
C SER A 418 12.88 -33.54 -24.22
N ALA A 419 13.10 -33.89 -22.96
CA ALA A 419 14.41 -34.24 -22.46
C ALA A 419 14.91 -35.52 -23.17
N LYS A 420 16.08 -35.43 -23.79
CA LYS A 420 17.00 -36.56 -23.96
C LYS A 420 18.32 -36.18 -23.29
N PHE A 421 18.84 -37.15 -22.55
CA PHE A 421 20.02 -37.12 -21.69
C PHE A 421 21.28 -36.58 -22.35
#